data_AF-A0A0R3T6H4-F1
#
_entry.id   AF-A0A0R3T6H4-F1
#
_cell.length_a   1.000
_cell.length_b   1.000
_cell.length_c   1.000
_cell.angle_alpha   90.00
_cell.angle_beta   90.00
_cell.angle_gamma   90.00
#
_symmetry.space_group_name_H-M   'P 1'
#
loop_
_entity.id
_entity.type
_entity.pdbx_description
1 polymer ?
#
loop_
_entity_poly.entity_id
_entity_poly.type
_entity_poly.pdbx_seq_one_letter_code
_entity_poly.pdbx_strand_id
1 'polypeptide(L)'
;MWWEGLPDMSTGRFGSAAINIPELGVLVLGGQGVDAEELNTVELFQISAENSVWCSFTPMLKTIYRPVVDFFQGCVYVVGSQFSHPQTAEFLSITNGRQGQWTLISKSLSTRRYLSSMLAFSDHLYIVAEGGNVYELETSHEENVSAITSHSILN
;
A
#
# COMPACT_ATOMS: atom_id res chain seq x y z
N MET A 1 -14.84 -29.77 -4.63
CA MET A 1 -14.01 -28.56 -4.78
C MET A 1 -12.56 -29.00 -4.70
N TRP A 2 -11.74 -28.62 -5.67
CA TRP A 2 -10.30 -28.90 -5.69
C TRP A 2 -9.56 -27.60 -6.01
N TRP A 3 -8.29 -27.52 -5.60
CA TRP A 3 -7.41 -26.42 -5.94
C TRP A 3 -6.71 -26.70 -7.27
N GLU A 4 -6.57 -25.68 -8.09
CA GLU A 4 -5.75 -25.69 -9.30
C GLU A 4 -4.54 -24.78 -9.09
N GLY A 5 -3.38 -25.21 -9.59
CA GLY A 5 -2.16 -24.41 -9.53
C GLY A 5 -2.24 -23.24 -10.50
N LEU A 6 -1.90 -22.05 -10.02
CA LEU A 6 -1.68 -20.87 -10.85
C LEU A 6 -0.18 -20.70 -11.11
N PRO A 7 0.21 -19.86 -12.09
CA PRO A 7 1.61 -19.56 -12.32
C PRO A 7 2.31 -19.04 -11.07
N ASP A 8 3.56 -19.45 -10.87
CA ASP A 8 4.39 -19.01 -9.76
C ASP A 8 4.76 -17.53 -9.90
N MET A 9 4.87 -16.85 -8.76
CA MET A 9 5.46 -15.50 -8.68
C MET A 9 6.92 -15.52 -9.11
N SER A 10 7.43 -14.38 -9.59
CA SER A 10 8.85 -14.27 -9.96
C SER A 10 9.76 -14.31 -8.73
N THR A 11 9.30 -13.72 -7.61
CA THR A 11 10.05 -13.71 -6.34
C THR A 11 9.32 -14.55 -5.29
N GLY A 12 9.88 -15.70 -4.94
CA GLY A 12 9.44 -16.48 -3.78
C GLY A 12 9.64 -15.67 -2.49
N ARG A 13 8.59 -15.57 -1.67
CA ARG A 13 8.57 -14.74 -0.46
C ARG A 13 7.65 -15.29 0.62
N PHE A 14 7.87 -14.86 1.87
CA PHE A 14 6.93 -15.06 2.98
C PHE A 14 6.76 -13.77 3.79
N GLY A 15 5.66 -13.66 4.53
CA GLY A 15 5.34 -12.44 5.29
C GLY A 15 5.08 -11.21 4.41
N SER A 16 4.70 -11.40 3.15
CA SER A 16 4.20 -10.34 2.27
C SER A 16 2.76 -9.99 2.60
N ALA A 17 2.29 -8.86 2.08
CA ALA A 17 0.86 -8.56 2.01
C ALA A 17 0.35 -8.66 0.58
N ALA A 18 -0.96 -8.88 0.45
CA ALA A 18 -1.66 -8.90 -0.83
C ALA A 18 -2.89 -8.00 -0.77
N ILE A 19 -3.12 -7.21 -1.81
CA ILE A 19 -4.26 -6.28 -1.89
C ILE A 19 -4.87 -6.29 -3.29
N ASN A 20 -6.19 -6.38 -3.37
CA ASN A 20 -6.92 -6.29 -4.63
C ASN A 20 -7.13 -4.84 -5.03
N ILE A 21 -6.73 -4.49 -6.24
CA ILE A 21 -6.93 -3.18 -6.85
C ILE A 21 -7.99 -3.32 -7.95
N PRO A 22 -9.15 -2.64 -7.83
CA PRO A 22 -10.20 -2.70 -8.83
C PRO A 22 -9.66 -2.43 -10.23
N GLU A 23 -10.10 -3.25 -11.20
CA GLU A 23 -9.75 -3.15 -12.62
C GLU A 23 -8.26 -3.35 -12.98
N LEU A 24 -7.38 -3.55 -11.99
CA LEU A 24 -5.95 -3.77 -12.21
C LEU A 24 -5.51 -5.21 -11.91
N GLY A 25 -5.91 -5.75 -10.75
CA GLY A 25 -5.49 -7.07 -10.27
C GLY A 25 -5.08 -7.07 -8.80
N VAL A 26 -4.32 -8.08 -8.38
CA VAL A 26 -3.84 -8.20 -6.99
C VAL A 26 -2.37 -7.80 -6.92
N LEU A 27 -2.04 -6.81 -6.10
CA LEU A 27 -0.66 -6.49 -5.78
C LEU A 27 -0.18 -7.33 -4.60
N VAL A 28 0.98 -7.95 -4.72
CA VAL A 28 1.71 -8.61 -3.65
C VAL A 28 2.98 -7.82 -3.37
N LEU A 29 3.18 -7.41 -2.12
CA LEU A 29 4.25 -6.47 -1.76
C LEU A 29 4.96 -6.83 -0.45
N GLY A 30 6.24 -6.48 -0.42
CA GLY A 30 7.10 -6.69 0.73
C GLY A 30 7.33 -8.17 1.05
N GLY A 31 7.51 -8.45 2.33
CA GLY A 31 7.88 -9.77 2.83
C GLY A 31 9.40 -9.97 2.83
N GLN A 32 9.79 -11.23 2.95
CA GLN A 32 11.18 -11.65 3.00
C GLN A 32 11.42 -12.72 1.94
N GLY A 33 12.52 -12.57 1.21
CA GLY A 33 12.93 -13.49 0.16
C GLY A 33 13.49 -14.80 0.70
N VAL A 34 13.78 -15.73 -0.20
CA VAL A 34 14.43 -17.02 0.12
C VAL A 34 15.86 -16.86 0.65
N ASP A 35 16.48 -15.72 0.37
CA ASP A 35 17.79 -15.28 0.85
C ASP A 35 17.74 -14.66 2.26
N ALA A 36 16.55 -14.63 2.87
CA ALA A 36 16.29 -13.99 4.15
C ALA A 36 16.43 -12.45 4.14
N GLU A 37 16.43 -11.80 2.98
CA GLU A 37 16.44 -10.34 2.88
C GLU A 37 15.02 -9.77 2.84
N GLU A 38 14.79 -8.65 3.52
CA GLU A 38 13.53 -7.93 3.42
C GLU A 38 13.35 -7.35 2.02
N LEU A 39 12.14 -7.47 1.47
CA LEU A 39 11.83 -7.05 0.11
C LEU A 39 11.13 -5.69 0.12
N ASN A 40 11.47 -4.85 -0.84
CA ASN A 40 10.65 -3.70 -1.24
C ASN A 40 9.87 -3.96 -2.54
N THR A 41 10.01 -5.17 -3.10
CA THR A 41 9.46 -5.51 -4.40
C THR A 41 7.94 -5.65 -4.33
N VAL A 42 7.29 -5.22 -5.41
CA VAL A 42 5.86 -5.32 -5.63
C VAL A 42 5.66 -6.10 -6.93
N GLU A 43 4.80 -7.11 -6.89
CA GLU A 43 4.41 -7.90 -8.07
C GLU A 43 2.90 -7.82 -8.25
N LEU A 44 2.47 -7.63 -9.49
CA LEU A 44 1.06 -7.60 -9.88
C LEU A 44 0.65 -8.96 -10.44
N PHE A 45 -0.39 -9.54 -9.86
CA PHE A 45 -1.10 -10.68 -10.42
C PHE A 45 -2.31 -10.20 -11.21
N GLN A 46 -2.31 -10.45 -12.52
CA GLN A 46 -3.45 -10.19 -13.39
C GLN A 46 -4.10 -11.52 -13.78
N ILE A 47 -5.39 -11.65 -13.49
CA ILE A 47 -6.19 -12.81 -13.86
C ILE A 47 -7.22 -12.41 -14.92
N SER A 48 -7.28 -13.19 -15.99
CA SER A 48 -8.32 -13.11 -17.02
C SER A 48 -8.94 -14.50 -17.22
N ALA A 49 -10.05 -14.57 -17.97
CA ALA A 49 -10.71 -15.85 -18.24
C ALA A 49 -9.81 -16.86 -18.98
N GLU A 50 -8.81 -16.38 -19.73
CA GLU A 50 -7.96 -17.24 -20.57
C GLU A 50 -6.54 -17.41 -20.02
N ASN A 51 -6.05 -16.45 -19.24
CA ASN A 51 -4.67 -16.50 -18.74
C ASN A 51 -4.49 -15.74 -17.42
N SER A 52 -3.51 -16.17 -16.64
CA SER A 52 -3.06 -15.51 -15.42
C SER A 52 -1.57 -15.23 -15.53
N VAL A 53 -1.13 -14.03 -15.16
CA VAL A 53 0.28 -13.65 -15.27
C VAL A 53 0.74 -12.84 -14.07
N TRP A 54 2.03 -12.98 -13.76
CA TRP A 54 2.74 -12.11 -12.83
C TRP A 54 3.58 -11.10 -13.58
N CYS A 55 3.60 -9.86 -13.09
CA CYS A 55 4.42 -8.79 -13.63
C CYS A 55 5.09 -8.03 -12.49
N SER A 56 6.35 -7.62 -12.68
CA SER A 56 6.99 -6.67 -11.77
C SER A 56 6.23 -5.35 -11.76
N PHE A 57 6.13 -4.74 -10.59
CA PHE A 57 5.47 -3.46 -10.37
C PHE A 57 6.44 -2.46 -9.74
N THR A 58 6.07 -1.17 -9.69
CA THR A 58 6.93 -0.15 -9.07
C THR A 58 7.27 -0.54 -7.63
N PRO A 59 8.56 -0.69 -7.25
CA PRO A 59 8.96 -1.11 -5.92
C PRO A 59 8.76 0.01 -4.89
N MET A 60 8.49 -0.38 -3.64
CA MET A 60 8.40 0.55 -2.49
C MET A 60 9.74 1.23 -2.21
N LEU A 61 9.70 2.34 -1.48
CA LEU A 61 10.90 3.10 -1.09
C LEU A 61 11.68 2.40 0.02
N LYS A 62 10.98 1.64 0.88
CA LYS A 62 11.58 0.83 1.95
C LYS A 62 11.28 -0.65 1.78
N THR A 63 12.23 -1.47 2.23
CA THR A 63 11.99 -2.89 2.46
C THR A 63 11.08 -3.06 3.67
N ILE A 64 10.16 -4.02 3.61
CA ILE A 64 9.13 -4.17 4.64
C ILE A 64 8.76 -5.63 4.83
N TYR A 65 8.97 -6.16 6.05
CA TYR A 65 8.52 -7.49 6.43
C TYR A 65 7.22 -7.42 7.24
N ARG A 66 6.22 -8.21 6.84
CA ARG A 66 4.84 -8.19 7.36
C ARG A 66 4.19 -6.79 7.31
N PRO A 67 4.12 -6.17 6.11
CA PRO A 67 3.37 -4.93 5.95
C PRO A 67 1.89 -5.11 6.31
N VAL A 68 1.27 -4.05 6.85
CA VAL A 68 -0.18 -3.89 6.79
C VAL A 68 -0.52 -2.99 5.59
N VAL A 69 -1.54 -3.38 4.81
CA VAL A 69 -1.90 -2.73 3.55
C VAL A 69 -3.40 -2.57 3.43
N ASP A 70 -3.83 -1.51 2.76
CA ASP A 70 -5.18 -1.40 2.21
C ASP A 70 -5.22 -0.52 0.96
N PHE A 71 -6.29 -0.67 0.16
CA PHE A 71 -6.60 0.18 -0.97
C PHE A 71 -7.70 1.17 -0.60
N PHE A 72 -7.37 2.45 -0.57
CA PHE A 72 -8.25 3.51 -0.10
C PHE A 72 -8.13 4.75 -1.00
N GLN A 73 -9.25 5.30 -1.44
CA GLN A 73 -9.32 6.53 -2.26
C GLN A 73 -8.34 6.55 -3.44
N GLY A 74 -8.26 5.43 -4.18
CA GLY A 74 -7.37 5.32 -5.36
C GLY A 74 -5.89 5.17 -5.02
N CYS A 75 -5.54 4.95 -3.75
CA CYS A 75 -4.17 4.77 -3.30
C CYS A 75 -4.00 3.43 -2.56
N VAL A 76 -2.85 2.79 -2.78
CA VAL A 76 -2.38 1.70 -1.93
C VAL A 76 -1.61 2.31 -0.78
N TYR A 77 -2.08 2.09 0.44
CA TYR A 77 -1.39 2.50 1.66
C TYR A 77 -0.68 1.29 2.24
N VAL A 78 0.59 1.46 2.60
CA VAL A 78 1.38 0.43 3.28
C VAL A 78 2.01 1.03 4.52
N VAL A 79 1.89 0.32 5.65
CA VAL A 79 2.51 0.75 6.89
C VAL A 79 3.24 -0.41 7.56
N GLY A 80 4.41 -0.08 8.09
CA GLY A 80 5.08 -0.77 9.16
C GLY A 80 6.35 -1.52 8.79
N SER A 81 6.78 -2.39 9.70
CA SER A 81 7.59 -3.60 9.52
C SER A 81 7.64 -4.26 10.88
N GLN A 82 7.67 -5.61 10.93
CA GLN A 82 7.85 -6.30 12.21
C GLN A 82 9.20 -5.93 12.90
N PHE A 83 10.19 -5.43 12.16
CA PHE A 83 11.53 -5.20 12.71
C PHE A 83 11.97 -3.73 12.75
N SER A 84 11.21 -2.80 12.15
CA SER A 84 11.59 -1.39 12.09
C SER A 84 10.76 -0.50 13.04
N HIS A 85 11.44 0.42 13.73
CA HIS A 85 10.84 1.43 14.60
C HIS A 85 11.59 2.76 14.44
N PRO A 86 10.89 3.92 14.28
CA PRO A 86 9.44 4.06 14.13
C PRO A 86 8.94 3.34 12.88
N GLN A 87 7.66 2.98 12.88
CA GLN A 87 7.02 2.36 11.71
C GLN A 87 7.22 3.28 10.50
N THR A 88 7.35 2.75 9.29
CA THR A 88 7.37 3.55 8.06
C THR A 88 6.00 3.50 7.41
N ALA A 89 5.58 4.58 6.75
CA ALA A 89 4.32 4.63 6.05
C ALA A 89 4.55 5.19 4.64
N GLU A 90 4.02 4.52 3.64
CA GLU A 90 4.11 4.92 2.23
C GLU A 90 2.75 4.77 1.56
N PHE A 91 2.54 5.52 0.47
CA PHE A 91 1.40 5.30 -0.40
C PHE A 91 1.79 5.35 -1.87
N LEU A 92 1.01 4.66 -2.70
CA LEU A 92 1.10 4.70 -4.16
C LEU A 92 -0.27 5.03 -4.76
N SER A 93 -0.35 6.14 -5.49
CA SER A 93 -1.55 6.48 -6.25
C SER A 93 -1.69 5.59 -7.50
N ILE A 94 -2.88 5.03 -7.69
CA ILE A 94 -3.27 4.22 -8.84
C ILE A 94 -4.60 4.77 -9.36
N THR A 95 -4.53 5.71 -10.30
CA THR A 95 -5.72 6.37 -10.88
C THR A 95 -5.81 6.09 -12.37
N ASN A 96 -6.96 5.65 -12.87
CA ASN A 96 -7.22 5.38 -14.29
C ASN A 96 -6.17 4.43 -14.93
N GLY A 97 -5.76 3.40 -14.19
CA GLY A 97 -4.73 2.44 -14.62
C GLY A 97 -3.32 3.02 -14.73
N ARG A 98 -3.12 4.31 -14.39
CA ARG A 98 -1.80 4.95 -14.34
C ARG A 98 -1.23 4.81 -12.94
N GLN A 99 0.00 4.32 -12.90
CA GLN A 99 0.75 4.11 -11.66
C GLN A 99 1.54 5.37 -11.35
N GLY A 100 1.39 5.88 -10.13
CA GLY A 100 2.19 6.98 -9.61
C GLY A 100 3.60 6.53 -9.21
N GLN A 101 4.17 7.21 -8.22
CA GLN A 101 5.38 6.80 -7.53
C GLN A 101 5.06 6.60 -6.05
N TRP A 102 5.75 5.67 -5.41
CA TRP A 102 5.66 5.52 -3.96
C TRP A 102 6.11 6.81 -3.28
N THR A 103 5.35 7.23 -2.28
CA THR A 103 5.57 8.47 -1.55
C THR A 103 5.56 8.20 -0.04
N LEU A 104 6.57 8.69 0.67
CA LEU A 104 6.66 8.58 2.13
C LEU A 104 5.65 9.50 2.82
N ILE A 105 4.95 8.97 3.81
CA ILE A 105 4.09 9.74 4.70
C ILE A 105 4.95 10.27 5.85
N SER A 106 5.16 11.60 5.90
CA SER A 106 6.13 12.21 6.81
C SER A 106 5.75 12.11 8.29
N LYS A 107 4.45 12.10 8.61
CA LYS A 107 3.93 11.92 9.98
C LYS A 107 3.67 10.43 10.21
N SER A 108 4.72 9.71 10.57
CA SER A 108 4.59 8.27 10.79
C SER A 108 4.03 7.93 12.18
N LEU A 109 3.42 6.75 12.26
CA LEU A 109 2.94 6.12 13.49
C LEU A 109 4.09 5.94 14.48
N SER A 110 4.06 6.70 15.58
CA SER A 110 5.07 6.66 16.65
C SER A 110 4.92 5.46 17.60
N THR A 111 4.02 4.53 17.28
CA THR A 111 3.78 3.35 18.11
C THR A 111 4.96 2.37 18.03
N ARG A 112 5.26 1.75 19.19
CA ARG A 112 6.21 0.62 19.28
C ARG A 112 5.49 -0.74 19.25
N ARG A 113 4.20 -0.73 18.93
CA ARG A 113 3.38 -1.95 18.83
C ARG A 113 3.46 -2.51 17.41
N TYR A 114 3.35 -3.82 17.29
CA TYR A 114 3.17 -4.47 16.01
C TYR A 114 1.81 -4.09 15.42
N LEU A 115 1.78 -3.79 14.12
CA LEU A 115 0.54 -3.53 13.41
C LEU A 115 -0.09 -4.86 13.01
N SER A 116 -1.40 -4.98 13.16
CA SER A 116 -2.14 -6.22 12.89
C SER A 116 -2.94 -6.18 11.59
N SER A 117 -3.61 -5.05 11.31
CA SER A 117 -4.46 -4.92 10.14
C SER A 117 -4.73 -3.45 9.81
N MET A 118 -5.10 -3.20 8.56
CA MET A 118 -5.59 -1.92 8.07
C MET A 118 -6.98 -2.11 7.46
N LEU A 119 -7.86 -1.12 7.58
CA LEU A 119 -9.21 -1.17 7.04
C LEU A 119 -9.71 0.23 6.64
N ALA A 120 -10.16 0.36 5.41
CA ALA A 120 -10.97 1.45 4.91
C ALA A 120 -12.44 1.28 5.31
N PHE A 121 -13.02 2.29 5.97
CA PHE A 121 -14.44 2.32 6.30
C PHE A 121 -14.96 3.75 6.40
N SER A 122 -16.07 4.03 5.72
CA SER A 122 -16.79 5.32 5.78
C SER A 122 -15.91 6.55 5.47
N ASP A 123 -15.08 6.50 4.42
CA ASP A 123 -14.10 7.55 4.06
C ASP A 123 -12.97 7.78 5.07
N HIS A 124 -12.71 6.79 5.92
CA HIS A 124 -11.58 6.78 6.84
C HIS A 124 -10.72 5.53 6.64
N LEU A 125 -9.45 5.63 7.00
CA LEU A 125 -8.51 4.52 6.99
C LEU A 125 -7.97 4.28 8.39
N TYR A 126 -8.20 3.09 8.91
CA TYR A 126 -7.84 2.70 10.26
C TYR A 126 -6.71 1.67 10.27
N ILE A 127 -5.84 1.77 11.26
CA ILE A 127 -4.78 0.81 11.54
C ILE A 127 -5.00 0.28 12.95
N VAL A 128 -5.02 -1.03 13.08
CA VAL A 128 -5.07 -1.70 14.38
C VAL A 128 -3.68 -2.20 14.74
N ALA A 129 -3.28 -2.00 16.00
CA ALA A 129 -2.04 -2.52 16.54
C ALA A 129 -2.29 -3.54 17.65
N GLU A 130 -1.25 -4.31 17.95
CA GLU A 130 -1.21 -5.25 19.05
C GLU A 130 -1.63 -4.58 20.37
N GLY A 131 -2.54 -5.23 21.10
CA GLY A 131 -3.18 -4.66 22.29
C GLY A 131 -4.49 -3.93 22.02
N GLY A 132 -4.98 -3.93 20.77
CA GLY A 132 -6.29 -3.39 20.40
C GLY A 132 -6.31 -1.87 20.22
N ASN A 133 -5.14 -1.22 20.12
CA ASN A 133 -5.07 0.20 19.81
C ASN A 133 -5.49 0.43 18.35
N VAL A 134 -6.34 1.43 18.13
CA VAL A 134 -6.79 1.84 16.79
C VAL A 134 -6.28 3.24 16.51
N TYR A 135 -5.70 3.43 15.33
CA TYR A 135 -5.21 4.70 14.84
C TYR A 135 -5.93 5.02 13.52
N GLU A 136 -6.22 6.29 13.29
CA GLU A 136 -6.80 6.78 12.06
C GLU A 136 -5.74 7.51 11.26
N LEU A 137 -5.69 7.30 9.94
CA LEU A 137 -4.87 8.09 9.05
C LEU A 137 -5.54 9.45 8.82
N GLU A 138 -4.96 10.50 9.41
CA GLU A 138 -5.27 11.88 9.04
C GLU A 138 -4.64 12.17 7.68
N THR A 139 -5.44 12.18 6.61
CA THR A 139 -5.02 12.81 5.36
C THR A 139 -5.07 14.32 5.57
N SER A 140 -4.03 15.04 5.15
CA SER A 140 -4.12 16.50 5.14
C SER A 140 -5.29 16.88 4.24
N HIS A 141 -6.33 17.53 4.79
CA HIS A 141 -7.31 18.25 3.98
C HIS A 141 -6.52 19.08 2.97
N GLU A 142 -6.82 18.89 1.68
CA GLU A 142 -6.35 19.80 0.65
C GLU A 142 -6.60 21.22 1.15
N GLU A 143 -5.53 22.01 1.31
CA GLU A 143 -5.66 23.44 1.49
C GLU A 143 -6.47 23.96 0.29
N ASN A 144 -7.67 24.46 0.60
CA ASN A 144 -8.66 25.00 -0.34
C ASN A 144 -8.05 25.55 -1.64
N VAL A 145 -8.35 24.87 -2.75
CA VAL A 145 -8.30 25.43 -4.10
C VAL A 145 -9.38 26.50 -4.21
N SER A 146 -9.16 27.69 -3.65
CA SER A 146 -9.97 28.89 -3.93
C SER A 146 -9.34 30.20 -3.43
N ALA A 147 -8.04 30.41 -3.61
CA ALA A 147 -7.41 31.72 -3.34
C ALA A 147 -6.38 32.15 -4.41
N ILE A 148 -6.54 31.74 -5.67
CA ILE A 148 -5.84 32.38 -6.81
C ILE A 148 -6.79 32.44 -8.01
N THR A 149 -7.92 33.11 -7.86
CA THR A 149 -8.74 33.59 -9.01
C THR A 149 -9.56 34.80 -8.60
N SER A 150 -8.91 35.78 -7.99
CA SER A 150 -9.46 37.13 -7.88
C SER A 150 -8.31 38.13 -7.71
N HIS A 151 -7.49 38.26 -8.74
CA HIS A 151 -6.87 39.53 -9.09
C HIS A 151 -6.51 39.51 -10.58
N SER A 152 -7.53 39.68 -11.41
CA SER A 152 -7.35 40.40 -12.65
C SER A 152 -8.47 41.43 -12.78
N ILE A 153 -8.05 42.62 -13.23
CA ILE A 153 -8.78 43.75 -13.84
C ILE A 153 -8.95 45.00 -12.94
N LEU A 154 -8.36 46.11 -13.46
CA LEU A 154 -8.43 47.55 -13.13
C LEU A 154 -7.50 48.01 -11.98
N ASN A 155 -6.52 48.89 -12.18
CA ASN A 155 -6.28 49.96 -13.17
C ASN A 155 -4.85 49.94 -13.72
#